data_AF-A0A7V4QR58-F1
#
_entry.id   AF-A0A7V4QR58-F1
#
_cell.length_a   1.000
_cell.length_b   1.000
_cell.length_c   1.000
_cell.angle_alpha   90.00
_cell.angle_beta   90.00
_cell.angle_gamma   90.00
#
_symmetry.space_group_name_H-M   'P 1'
#
loop_
_entity.id
_entity.type
_entity.pdbx_description
1 polymer ?
#
loop_
_entity_poly.entity_id
_entity_poly.type
_entity_poly.pdbx_seq_one_letter_code
_entity_poly.pdbx_strand_id
1 'polypeptide(L)'
;MLKSLMKKSIFIIILILIFFNLLISAPAQLRVSGKNIVRASDSCQWRLVGVNICGLEWDSTGMGPPNGSGGNISQSVSYAISNWKSNCVRIPLNQDFWFGYRGANQTTYRGFVDNAVSTASNLNAYVELDLHWSGTGSWGTATGQQNMFDNNATQFWQDVATRYANNPAVIFNIYNEPHDVSWSVWRNGGSAGSFNTPGHQSIVNTIRGTGANNIIVAGGLAWAYDMTGIASNALTDTGSGYGIAYEAHIYPNKSDNTSTGWNSNVSVAVNAGYCVIIGEFGPATDGSQDNGGCTPFETNLINWINNASGSNNSANYVYSAYAWCWHTGATPRLISDWSFNPTSCHGSTVKNWLAAVPTPNCGGTSGTATFTPSRTRTPTPTASRTSTITPTPSRTSTPTVSRTVTVTNTRTPTPTYTRTPSSTYSSTATRTNTPAATNTWTGTATRTVTATLTRTNTQVITSTFTITRTGTPTYSRTATQTNTLVATFTRTGTPTLTGTNTQVITST
;
A
#
# COMPACT_ATOMS: atom_id res chain seq x y z
N MET A 1 -3.09 -57.51 -11.42
CA MET A 1 -2.22 -56.35 -11.73
C MET A 1 -2.97 -55.20 -12.41
N LEU A 2 -3.79 -55.44 -13.45
CA LEU A 2 -4.55 -54.41 -14.19
C LEU A 2 -5.52 -53.56 -13.34
N LYS A 3 -6.25 -54.16 -12.39
CA LYS A 3 -7.19 -53.44 -11.50
C LYS A 3 -6.52 -52.44 -10.55
N SER A 4 -5.23 -52.62 -10.24
CA SER A 4 -4.46 -51.73 -9.37
C SER A 4 -3.94 -50.50 -10.14
N LEU A 5 -3.54 -50.68 -11.40
CA LEU A 5 -3.18 -49.56 -12.28
C LEU A 5 -4.37 -48.65 -12.58
N MET A 6 -5.56 -49.20 -12.87
CA MET A 6 -6.75 -48.39 -13.13
C MET A 6 -7.18 -47.55 -11.90
N LYS A 7 -7.08 -48.09 -10.69
CA LYS A 7 -7.37 -47.32 -9.46
C LYS A 7 -6.36 -46.19 -9.23
N LYS A 8 -5.06 -46.42 -9.52
CA LYS A 8 -4.04 -45.36 -9.45
C LYS A 8 -4.24 -44.27 -10.50
N SER A 9 -4.61 -44.64 -11.73
CA SER A 9 -4.88 -43.65 -12.78
C SER A 9 -6.15 -42.83 -12.51
N ILE A 10 -7.22 -43.44 -11.99
CA ILE A 10 -8.44 -42.73 -11.58
C ILE A 10 -8.15 -41.81 -10.39
N PHE A 11 -7.34 -42.25 -9.41
CA PHE A 11 -6.96 -41.43 -8.27
C PHE A 11 -6.08 -40.23 -8.68
N ILE A 12 -5.17 -40.41 -9.65
CA ILE A 12 -4.34 -39.32 -10.19
C ILE A 12 -5.18 -38.34 -11.03
N ILE A 13 -6.15 -38.82 -11.81
CA ILE A 13 -7.06 -37.95 -12.58
C ILE A 13 -7.99 -37.16 -11.64
N ILE A 14 -8.47 -37.77 -10.55
CA ILE A 14 -9.24 -37.09 -9.51
C ILE A 14 -8.35 -36.09 -8.75
N LEU A 15 -7.09 -36.41 -8.47
CA LEU A 15 -6.15 -35.46 -7.86
C LEU A 15 -5.86 -34.27 -8.79
N ILE A 16 -5.71 -34.49 -10.10
CA ILE A 16 -5.52 -33.43 -11.10
C ILE A 16 -6.80 -32.59 -11.26
N LEU A 17 -7.99 -33.19 -11.21
CA LEU A 17 -9.27 -32.47 -11.26
C LEU A 17 -9.59 -31.72 -9.96
N ILE A 18 -9.09 -32.17 -8.80
CA ILE A 18 -9.17 -31.45 -7.52
C ILE A 18 -8.16 -30.29 -7.48
N PHE A 19 -6.99 -30.43 -8.11
CA PHE A 19 -6.02 -29.32 -8.25
C PHE A 19 -6.40 -28.28 -9.31
N PHE A 20 -7.28 -28.60 -10.27
CA PHE A 20 -7.76 -27.66 -11.28
C PHE A 20 -9.09 -26.96 -10.96
N ASN A 21 -9.78 -27.34 -9.87
CA ASN A 21 -11.10 -26.80 -9.52
C ASN A 21 -11.15 -26.04 -8.18
N LEU A 22 -10.12 -25.25 -7.83
CA LEU A 22 -10.24 -24.21 -6.79
C LEU A 22 -9.11 -23.15 -6.83
N LEU A 23 -8.53 -22.89 -7.99
CA LEU A 23 -7.88 -21.58 -8.22
C LEU A 23 -8.99 -20.58 -8.51
N ILE A 24 -9.74 -20.18 -7.48
CA ILE A 24 -10.39 -18.87 -7.56
C ILE A 24 -9.24 -17.89 -7.58
N SER A 25 -8.91 -17.41 -8.78
CA SER A 25 -7.85 -16.43 -8.96
C SER A 25 -8.17 -15.22 -8.09
N ALA A 26 -7.21 -14.80 -7.27
CA ALA A 26 -7.22 -13.48 -6.67
C ALA A 26 -7.53 -12.42 -7.75
N PRO A 27 -8.06 -11.25 -7.37
CA PRO A 27 -8.37 -10.22 -8.34
C PRO A 27 -7.15 -9.84 -9.16
N ALA A 28 -7.39 -9.30 -10.35
CA ALA A 28 -6.31 -8.88 -11.21
C ALA A 28 -5.45 -7.82 -10.52
N GLN A 29 -4.13 -7.91 -10.66
CA GLN A 29 -3.24 -6.89 -10.10
C GLN A 29 -3.57 -5.51 -10.67
N LEU A 30 -3.78 -4.53 -9.79
CA LEU A 30 -3.97 -3.13 -10.16
C LEU A 30 -2.68 -2.33 -10.00
N ARG A 31 -2.59 -1.22 -10.73
CA ARG A 31 -1.58 -0.18 -10.57
C ARG A 31 -2.15 1.20 -10.89
N VAL A 32 -1.54 2.24 -10.36
CA VAL A 32 -1.79 3.62 -10.75
C VAL A 32 -1.04 3.92 -12.06
N SER A 33 -1.71 4.61 -12.98
CA SER A 33 -1.16 5.07 -14.26
C SER A 33 -1.69 6.49 -14.56
N GLY A 34 -0.85 7.49 -14.26
CA GLY A 34 -1.30 8.89 -14.23
C GLY A 34 -2.41 9.08 -13.20
N LYS A 35 -3.51 9.72 -13.60
CA LYS A 35 -4.69 9.90 -12.74
C LYS A 35 -5.58 8.66 -12.58
N ASN A 36 -5.33 7.59 -13.33
CA ASN A 36 -6.21 6.42 -13.37
C ASN A 36 -5.65 5.25 -12.56
N ILE A 37 -6.54 4.41 -12.05
CA ILE A 37 -6.21 3.04 -11.66
C ILE A 37 -6.45 2.14 -12.86
N VAL A 38 -5.51 1.23 -13.14
CA VAL A 38 -5.58 0.30 -14.27
C VAL A 38 -5.17 -1.09 -13.84
N ARG A 39 -5.63 -2.10 -14.57
CA ARG A 39 -5.10 -3.46 -14.45
C ARG A 39 -3.66 -3.49 -14.97
N ALA A 40 -2.75 -4.07 -14.21
CA ALA A 40 -1.33 -4.09 -14.54
C ALA A 40 -1.03 -4.87 -15.84
N SER A 41 -1.82 -5.90 -16.16
CA SER A 41 -1.58 -6.79 -17.30
C SER A 41 -1.89 -6.19 -18.67
N ASP A 42 -2.92 -5.35 -18.76
CA ASP A 42 -3.45 -4.84 -20.04
C ASP A 42 -3.78 -3.34 -20.03
N SER A 43 -3.52 -2.66 -18.91
CA SER A 43 -3.84 -1.25 -18.69
C SER A 43 -5.33 -0.91 -18.83
N CYS A 44 -6.23 -1.89 -18.71
CA CYS A 44 -7.65 -1.59 -18.64
C CYS A 44 -7.95 -0.71 -17.42
N GLN A 45 -8.63 0.41 -17.65
CA GLN A 45 -9.05 1.30 -16.57
C GLN A 45 -10.01 0.59 -15.61
N TRP A 46 -9.73 0.74 -14.32
CA TRP A 46 -10.48 0.11 -13.26
C TRP A 46 -10.97 1.17 -12.27
N ARG A 47 -12.21 1.04 -11.82
CA ARG A 47 -12.82 1.94 -10.83
C ARG A 47 -13.09 1.15 -9.55
N LEU A 48 -12.57 1.63 -8.43
CA LEU A 48 -12.82 1.04 -7.12
C LEU A 48 -14.03 1.73 -6.49
N VAL A 49 -15.07 0.97 -6.15
CA VAL A 49 -16.28 1.47 -5.52
C VAL A 49 -16.71 0.54 -4.39
N GLY A 50 -17.16 1.13 -3.29
CA GLY A 50 -17.63 0.32 -2.17
C GLY A 50 -17.94 1.10 -0.91
N VAL A 51 -17.59 0.50 0.22
CA VAL A 51 -17.99 0.96 1.56
C VAL A 51 -16.84 0.81 2.55
N ASN A 52 -16.88 1.64 3.59
CA ASN A 52 -16.01 1.53 4.77
C ASN A 52 -16.64 0.57 5.78
N ILE A 53 -15.93 -0.50 6.16
CA ILE A 53 -16.33 -1.42 7.24
C ILE A 53 -15.58 -1.00 8.51
N CYS A 54 -16.09 0.08 9.11
CA CYS A 54 -15.65 0.66 10.37
C CYS A 54 -15.88 -0.33 11.54
N GLY A 55 -15.06 -0.24 12.57
CA GLY A 55 -15.12 -1.07 13.77
C GLY A 55 -13.76 -1.45 14.37
N LEU A 56 -12.83 -1.95 13.56
CA LEU A 56 -11.57 -2.50 14.05
C LEU A 56 -10.60 -1.44 14.59
N GLU A 57 -10.81 -0.16 14.29
CA GLU A 57 -10.08 0.97 14.85
C GLU A 57 -10.37 1.17 16.35
N TRP A 58 -11.58 0.83 16.83
CA TRP A 58 -11.98 1.03 18.24
C TRP A 58 -12.30 -0.26 19.00
N ASP A 59 -12.60 -1.35 18.29
CA ASP A 59 -12.89 -2.66 18.89
C ASP A 59 -11.89 -3.74 18.44
N SER A 60 -11.05 -4.17 19.37
CA SER A 60 -10.05 -5.21 19.13
C SER A 60 -10.61 -6.64 19.09
N THR A 61 -11.88 -6.84 19.46
CA THR A 61 -12.51 -8.17 19.58
C THR A 61 -13.17 -8.65 18.29
N GLY A 62 -13.13 -7.83 17.24
CA GLY A 62 -13.78 -8.11 15.95
C GLY A 62 -15.13 -7.41 15.84
N MET A 63 -15.58 -7.20 14.60
CA MET A 63 -16.80 -6.44 14.31
C MET A 63 -17.59 -7.09 13.18
N GLY A 64 -18.91 -7.13 13.30
CA GLY A 64 -19.81 -7.67 12.29
C GLY A 64 -21.08 -8.31 12.88
N PRO A 65 -21.88 -9.00 12.07
CA PRO A 65 -23.03 -9.73 12.56
C PRO A 65 -22.66 -10.87 13.53
N PRO A 66 -23.60 -11.32 14.37
CA PRO A 66 -24.97 -10.79 14.52
C PRO A 66 -25.07 -9.55 15.42
N ASN A 67 -24.04 -9.23 16.21
CA ASN A 67 -24.16 -8.31 17.35
C ASN A 67 -23.21 -7.11 17.32
N GLY A 68 -22.40 -6.94 16.27
CA GLY A 68 -21.35 -5.92 16.21
C GLY A 68 -20.08 -6.43 16.86
N SER A 69 -19.78 -5.95 18.07
CA SER A 69 -18.59 -6.34 18.85
C SER A 69 -18.47 -7.86 19.01
N GLY A 70 -17.27 -8.40 18.80
CA GLY A 70 -17.02 -9.84 18.75
C GLY A 70 -17.60 -10.54 17.51
N GLY A 71 -18.07 -9.77 16.52
CA GLY A 71 -18.80 -10.25 15.36
C GLY A 71 -17.94 -10.68 14.18
N ASN A 72 -18.61 -11.10 13.10
CA ASN A 72 -17.98 -11.71 11.94
C ASN A 72 -17.71 -10.71 10.79
N ILE A 73 -16.48 -10.18 10.73
CA ILE A 73 -16.08 -9.24 9.68
C ILE A 73 -16.14 -9.84 8.27
N SER A 74 -15.85 -11.14 8.10
CA SER A 74 -15.94 -11.80 6.79
C SER A 74 -17.37 -11.78 6.24
N GLN A 75 -18.37 -11.87 7.11
CA GLN A 75 -19.75 -11.80 6.68
C GLN A 75 -20.11 -10.38 6.22
N SER A 76 -19.62 -9.34 6.89
CA SER A 76 -19.77 -7.95 6.43
C SER A 76 -19.10 -7.73 5.07
N VAL A 77 -17.85 -8.18 4.90
CA VAL A 77 -17.10 -8.11 3.63
C VAL A 77 -17.86 -8.83 2.52
N SER A 78 -18.28 -10.07 2.76
CA SER A 78 -19.00 -10.89 1.79
C SER A 78 -20.31 -10.25 1.35
N TYR A 79 -21.07 -9.68 2.29
CA TYR A 79 -22.36 -9.08 1.99
C TYR A 79 -22.21 -7.74 1.24
N ALA A 80 -21.25 -6.90 1.62
CA ALA A 80 -20.93 -5.67 0.89
C ALA A 80 -20.60 -5.97 -0.58
N ILE A 81 -19.79 -6.99 -0.85
CA ILE A 81 -19.39 -7.37 -2.20
C ILE A 81 -20.53 -8.06 -2.95
N SER A 82 -21.10 -9.13 -2.38
CA SER A 82 -22.01 -10.02 -3.09
C SER A 82 -23.41 -9.41 -3.26
N ASN A 83 -23.89 -8.68 -2.26
CA ASN A 83 -25.26 -8.17 -2.21
C ASN A 83 -25.36 -6.67 -2.52
N TRP A 84 -24.37 -5.88 -2.10
CA TRP A 84 -24.33 -4.44 -2.38
C TRP A 84 -23.41 -4.07 -3.56
N LYS A 85 -22.75 -5.06 -4.19
CA LYS A 85 -21.95 -4.88 -5.40
C LYS A 85 -20.72 -3.98 -5.22
N SER A 86 -20.23 -3.84 -3.99
CA SER A 86 -18.89 -3.28 -3.76
C SER A 86 -17.83 -4.15 -4.46
N ASN A 87 -16.85 -3.53 -5.11
CA ASN A 87 -15.69 -4.24 -5.64
C ASN A 87 -14.41 -3.95 -4.82
N CYS A 88 -14.49 -3.04 -3.86
CA CYS A 88 -13.49 -2.76 -2.85
C CYS A 88 -14.18 -2.53 -1.51
N VAL A 89 -13.56 -2.91 -0.40
CA VAL A 89 -13.97 -2.50 0.94
C VAL A 89 -12.78 -1.86 1.66
N ARG A 90 -13.02 -0.76 2.36
CA ARG A 90 -12.00 -0.09 3.19
C ARG A 90 -12.16 -0.53 4.64
N ILE A 91 -11.06 -0.96 5.27
CA ILE A 91 -11.03 -1.50 6.64
C ILE A 91 -10.15 -0.59 7.50
N PRO A 92 -10.76 0.29 8.32
CA PRO A 92 -10.09 1.07 9.34
C PRO A 92 -9.40 0.19 10.39
N LEU A 93 -8.12 0.46 10.67
CA LEU A 93 -7.29 -0.29 11.62
C LEU A 93 -6.78 0.59 12.76
N ASN A 94 -6.39 -0.07 13.85
CA ASN A 94 -5.68 0.52 14.98
C ASN A 94 -4.26 -0.04 15.08
N GLN A 95 -3.25 0.83 15.09
CA GLN A 95 -1.85 0.37 15.15
C GLN A 95 -1.53 -0.38 16.45
N ASP A 96 -2.13 0.01 17.58
CA ASP A 96 -1.84 -0.59 18.88
C ASP A 96 -2.46 -1.97 18.99
N PHE A 97 -3.70 -2.13 18.55
CA PHE A 97 -4.36 -3.43 18.52
C PHE A 97 -3.61 -4.42 17.62
N TRP A 98 -3.05 -3.94 16.51
CA TRP A 98 -2.20 -4.74 15.63
C TRP A 98 -0.99 -5.36 16.32
N PHE A 99 -0.47 -4.76 17.40
CA PHE A 99 0.64 -5.29 18.20
C PHE A 99 0.22 -5.78 19.59
N GLY A 100 -1.08 -5.98 19.84
CA GLY A 100 -1.58 -6.53 21.10
C GLY A 100 -1.54 -5.55 22.28
N TYR A 101 -1.43 -4.26 22.02
CA TYR A 101 -1.59 -3.23 23.04
C TYR A 101 -3.08 -2.99 23.34
N ARG A 102 -3.33 -2.22 24.41
CA ARG A 102 -4.69 -1.81 24.82
C ARG A 102 -5.66 -3.00 25.05
N GLY A 103 -5.11 -4.12 25.51
CA GLY A 103 -5.89 -5.34 25.82
C GLY A 103 -6.23 -6.21 24.60
N ALA A 104 -5.77 -5.85 23.40
CA ALA A 104 -5.98 -6.64 22.20
C ALA A 104 -5.18 -7.94 22.22
N ASN A 105 -5.73 -9.00 21.65
CA ASN A 105 -4.94 -10.17 21.28
C ASN A 105 -4.38 -9.98 19.86
N GLN A 106 -3.06 -9.83 19.73
CA GLN A 106 -2.37 -9.60 18.46
C GLN A 106 -2.73 -10.63 17.38
N THR A 107 -2.72 -11.93 17.72
CA THR A 107 -3.02 -13.00 16.77
C THR A 107 -4.46 -12.93 16.29
N THR A 108 -5.40 -12.74 17.22
CA THR A 108 -6.83 -12.62 16.90
C THR A 108 -7.12 -11.40 16.04
N TYR A 109 -6.59 -10.22 16.41
CA TYR A 109 -6.81 -8.98 15.68
C TYR A 109 -6.29 -9.07 14.23
N ARG A 110 -5.06 -9.54 14.04
CA ARG A 110 -4.50 -9.79 12.70
C ARG A 110 -5.28 -10.84 11.94
N GLY A 111 -5.83 -11.85 12.64
CA GLY A 111 -6.70 -12.87 12.05
C GLY A 111 -8.00 -12.30 11.48
N PHE A 112 -8.60 -11.28 12.09
CA PHE A 112 -9.76 -10.59 11.50
C PHE A 112 -9.40 -9.91 10.18
N VAL A 113 -8.24 -9.25 10.12
CA VAL A 113 -7.76 -8.58 8.89
C VAL A 113 -7.43 -9.60 7.81
N ASP A 114 -6.77 -10.71 8.16
CA ASP A 114 -6.50 -11.82 7.23
C ASP A 114 -7.79 -12.40 6.64
N ASN A 115 -8.81 -12.58 7.48
CA ASN A 115 -10.11 -13.08 7.09
C ASN A 115 -10.84 -12.11 6.15
N ALA A 116 -10.76 -10.80 6.38
CA ALA A 116 -11.32 -9.79 5.49
C ALA A 116 -10.64 -9.82 4.11
N VAL A 117 -9.29 -9.81 4.07
CA VAL A 117 -8.49 -9.88 2.84
C VAL A 117 -8.78 -11.17 2.06
N SER A 118 -8.77 -12.32 2.73
CA SER A 118 -9.07 -13.61 2.10
C SER A 118 -10.49 -13.65 1.53
N THR A 119 -11.48 -13.17 2.28
CA THR A 119 -12.88 -13.14 1.82
C THR A 119 -13.05 -12.29 0.57
N ALA A 120 -12.51 -11.06 0.56
CA ALA A 120 -12.58 -10.20 -0.62
C ALA A 120 -11.83 -10.79 -1.83
N SER A 121 -10.63 -11.33 -1.61
CA SER A 121 -9.85 -11.98 -2.67
C SER A 121 -10.60 -13.16 -3.29
N ASN A 122 -11.25 -14.00 -2.47
CA ASN A 122 -12.07 -15.13 -2.93
C ASN A 122 -13.35 -14.69 -3.66
N LEU A 123 -13.77 -13.43 -3.49
CA LEU A 123 -14.88 -12.82 -4.21
C LEU A 123 -14.41 -11.96 -5.40
N ASN A 124 -13.13 -12.06 -5.77
CA ASN A 124 -12.53 -11.29 -6.87
C ASN A 124 -12.67 -9.76 -6.66
N ALA A 125 -12.50 -9.32 -5.41
CA ALA A 125 -12.62 -7.94 -4.96
C ALA A 125 -11.39 -7.51 -4.14
N TYR A 126 -11.27 -6.21 -3.90
CA TYR A 126 -10.13 -5.60 -3.24
C TYR A 126 -10.44 -5.20 -1.78
N VAL A 127 -9.39 -5.05 -0.98
CA VAL A 127 -9.43 -4.50 0.37
C VAL A 127 -8.41 -3.37 0.45
N GLU A 128 -8.87 -2.22 0.93
CA GLU A 128 -7.99 -1.14 1.36
C GLU A 128 -7.82 -1.21 2.88
N LEU A 129 -6.58 -1.42 3.32
CA LEU A 129 -6.22 -1.43 4.74
C LEU A 129 -5.80 -0.02 5.13
N ASP A 130 -6.52 0.58 6.06
CA ASP A 130 -6.36 1.98 6.46
C ASP A 130 -5.80 2.08 7.88
N LEU A 131 -4.67 2.79 8.06
CA LEU A 131 -4.24 3.18 9.40
C LEU A 131 -5.13 4.32 9.89
N HIS A 132 -6.17 3.95 10.63
CA HIS A 132 -7.20 4.87 11.06
C HIS A 132 -6.90 5.52 12.41
N TRP A 133 -6.55 4.70 13.41
CA TRP A 133 -6.16 5.18 14.75
C TRP A 133 -4.69 4.91 15.03
N SER A 134 -3.98 5.98 15.35
CA SER A 134 -2.55 6.00 15.67
C SER A 134 -2.30 6.55 17.07
N GLY A 135 -1.12 6.27 17.62
CA GLY A 135 -0.68 6.77 18.93
C GLY A 135 -0.12 8.19 18.89
N THR A 136 0.39 8.61 20.04
CA THR A 136 1.00 9.92 20.30
C THR A 136 2.47 9.79 20.74
N GLY A 137 3.23 8.91 20.08
CA GLY A 137 4.67 8.72 20.29
C GLY A 137 5.02 7.56 21.22
N SER A 138 4.04 6.77 21.67
CA SER A 138 4.24 5.58 22.50
C SER A 138 3.16 4.54 22.21
N TRP A 139 3.53 3.26 22.26
CA TRP A 139 2.54 2.18 22.16
C TRP A 139 1.53 2.25 23.31
N GLY A 140 0.28 1.89 23.03
CA GLY A 140 -0.82 1.92 24.00
C GLY A 140 -1.61 3.25 24.01
N THR A 141 -1.25 4.21 23.16
CA THR A 141 -1.87 5.54 23.10
C THR A 141 -2.78 5.76 21.88
N ALA A 142 -2.97 4.76 21.02
CA ALA A 142 -3.85 4.84 19.85
C ALA A 142 -5.32 4.69 20.25
N THR A 143 -5.87 5.74 20.87
CA THR A 143 -7.24 5.81 21.40
C THR A 143 -8.20 6.58 20.51
N GLY A 144 -7.74 7.10 19.39
CA GLY A 144 -8.52 7.93 18.47
C GLY A 144 -7.67 8.38 17.28
N GLN A 145 -8.32 9.10 16.35
CA GLN A 145 -7.61 9.80 15.28
C GLN A 145 -6.69 10.88 15.87
N GLN A 146 -5.58 11.15 15.17
CA GLN A 146 -4.63 12.19 15.50
C GLN A 146 -4.44 13.10 14.28
N ASN A 147 -3.75 14.22 14.48
CA ASN A 147 -3.40 15.12 13.38
C ASN A 147 -2.46 14.49 12.34
N MET A 148 -1.60 13.57 12.78
CA MET A 148 -0.76 12.69 11.96
C MET A 148 -0.51 11.38 12.70
N PHE A 149 -0.08 10.33 12.01
CA PHE A 149 0.46 9.15 12.68
C PHE A 149 1.79 9.43 13.37
N ASP A 150 2.04 8.76 14.50
CA ASP A 150 3.31 8.84 15.23
C ASP A 150 4.40 7.94 14.61
N ASN A 151 5.60 7.96 15.20
CA ASN A 151 6.73 7.16 14.74
C ASN A 151 6.48 5.63 14.76
N ASN A 152 5.55 5.14 15.58
CA ASN A 152 5.22 3.71 15.65
C ASN A 152 4.56 3.21 14.37
N ALA A 153 3.98 4.10 13.56
CA ALA A 153 3.45 3.77 12.25
C ALA A 153 4.50 3.17 11.30
N THR A 154 5.79 3.49 11.49
CA THR A 154 6.88 2.85 10.73
C THR A 154 6.89 1.34 10.97
N GLN A 155 6.81 0.90 12.23
CA GLN A 155 6.81 -0.52 12.58
C GLN A 155 5.48 -1.19 12.17
N PHE A 156 4.36 -0.49 12.32
CA PHE A 156 3.06 -0.95 11.83
C PHE A 156 3.09 -1.24 10.33
N TRP A 157 3.48 -0.26 9.52
CA TRP A 157 3.52 -0.43 8.07
C TRP A 157 4.58 -1.43 7.61
N GLN A 158 5.69 -1.57 8.32
CA GLN A 158 6.67 -2.62 8.04
C GLN A 158 6.05 -4.03 8.21
N ASP A 159 5.30 -4.27 9.29
CA ASP A 159 4.67 -5.58 9.56
C ASP A 159 3.49 -5.85 8.62
N VAL A 160 2.58 -4.89 8.44
CA VAL A 160 1.44 -4.98 7.52
C VAL A 160 1.91 -5.20 6.07
N ALA A 161 2.89 -4.42 5.59
CA ALA A 161 3.39 -4.55 4.23
C ALA A 161 4.13 -5.87 4.02
N THR A 162 4.87 -6.36 5.01
CA THR A 162 5.52 -7.69 4.93
C THR A 162 4.47 -8.80 4.85
N ARG A 163 3.38 -8.69 5.63
CA ARG A 163 2.31 -9.70 5.67
C ARG A 163 1.55 -9.80 4.36
N TYR A 164 1.27 -8.67 3.70
CA TYR A 164 0.44 -8.62 2.49
C TYR A 164 1.21 -8.23 1.22
N ALA A 165 2.54 -8.36 1.24
CA ALA A 165 3.41 -7.96 0.14
C ALA A 165 2.96 -8.59 -1.19
N ASN A 166 2.68 -7.74 -2.17
CA ASN A 166 2.30 -8.13 -3.54
C ASN A 166 1.01 -8.97 -3.62
N ASN A 167 0.17 -8.97 -2.58
CA ASN A 167 -1.18 -9.50 -2.69
C ASN A 167 -2.02 -8.57 -3.58
N PRO A 168 -2.55 -9.03 -4.73
CA PRO A 168 -3.24 -8.16 -5.68
C PRO A 168 -4.57 -7.61 -5.14
N ALA A 169 -5.15 -8.25 -4.11
CA ALA A 169 -6.35 -7.77 -3.46
C ALA A 169 -6.09 -6.60 -2.49
N VAL A 170 -4.84 -6.35 -2.09
CA VAL A 170 -4.55 -5.42 -0.97
C VAL A 170 -4.00 -4.09 -1.46
N ILE A 171 -4.61 -3.02 -0.96
CA ILE A 171 -4.20 -1.61 -1.10
C ILE A 171 -3.84 -1.08 0.29
N PHE A 172 -2.75 -0.31 0.40
CA PHE A 172 -2.29 0.27 1.65
C PHE A 172 -2.67 1.75 1.74
N ASN A 173 -3.63 2.10 2.57
CA ASN A 173 -3.96 3.48 2.91
C ASN A 173 -3.20 3.89 4.16
N ILE A 174 -2.17 4.73 3.98
CA ILE A 174 -1.12 4.89 4.98
C ILE A 174 -1.50 5.77 6.17
N TYR A 175 -2.54 6.59 6.02
CA TYR A 175 -3.20 7.29 7.11
C TYR A 175 -4.53 7.90 6.69
N ASN A 176 -5.51 7.72 7.56
CA ASN A 176 -6.90 8.17 7.37
C ASN A 176 -7.06 9.68 7.11
N GLU A 177 -6.76 10.52 8.11
CA GLU A 177 -7.13 11.95 8.06
C GLU A 177 -6.02 12.87 8.58
N PRO A 178 -5.00 13.19 7.77
CA PRO A 178 -4.04 14.22 8.14
C PRO A 178 -4.70 15.60 8.33
N HIS A 179 -4.38 16.29 9.42
CA HIS A 179 -4.86 17.65 9.70
C HIS A 179 -3.87 18.43 10.57
N ASP A 180 -4.07 19.75 10.74
CA ASP A 180 -3.31 20.61 11.66
C ASP A 180 -1.77 20.50 11.63
N VAL A 181 -1.21 20.17 10.47
CA VAL A 181 0.23 20.17 10.18
C VAL A 181 0.50 20.86 8.86
N SER A 182 1.73 21.33 8.63
CA SER A 182 2.12 21.86 7.33
C SER A 182 2.30 20.74 6.30
N TRP A 183 2.13 21.05 5.01
CA TRP A 183 2.46 20.13 3.92
C TRP A 183 3.90 19.60 3.96
N SER A 184 4.84 20.39 4.48
CA SER A 184 6.23 19.95 4.69
C SER A 184 6.33 18.84 5.75
N VAL A 185 5.60 18.98 6.86
CA VAL A 185 5.53 17.95 7.92
C VAL A 185 4.77 16.73 7.42
N TRP A 186 3.65 16.93 6.73
CA TRP A 186 2.88 15.86 6.09
C TRP A 186 3.77 14.98 5.21
N ARG A 187 4.63 15.59 4.40
CA ARG A 187 5.52 14.87 3.47
C ARG A 187 6.73 14.25 4.18
N ASN A 188 7.48 15.09 4.89
CA ASN A 188 8.87 14.82 5.30
C ASN A 188 9.01 14.43 6.77
N GLY A 189 7.93 14.52 7.54
CA GLY A 189 7.96 14.30 8.97
C GLY A 189 8.36 15.55 9.76
N GLY A 190 8.26 15.45 11.08
CA GLY A 190 8.52 16.55 12.00
C GLY A 190 7.60 16.51 13.21
N SER A 191 7.45 17.66 13.88
CA SER A 191 6.52 17.80 14.99
C SER A 191 5.08 17.87 14.48
N ALA A 192 4.23 17.01 15.01
CA ALA A 192 2.78 17.02 14.85
C ALA A 192 2.12 17.42 16.19
N GLY A 193 2.57 18.54 16.78
CA GLY A 193 2.12 18.96 18.10
C GLY A 193 2.84 18.21 19.22
N SER A 194 2.14 17.34 19.94
CA SER A 194 2.66 16.65 21.14
C SER A 194 3.59 15.47 20.84
N PHE A 195 3.68 15.04 19.57
CA PHE A 195 4.51 13.93 19.14
C PHE A 195 5.17 14.22 17.78
N ASN A 196 6.06 13.32 17.37
CA ASN A 196 6.71 13.39 16.06
C ASN A 196 6.11 12.37 15.10
N THR A 197 5.99 12.78 13.85
CA THR A 197 5.60 11.93 12.72
C THR A 197 6.78 11.73 11.78
N PRO A 198 6.93 10.53 11.18
CA PRO A 198 7.97 10.30 10.18
C PRO A 198 7.58 10.85 8.79
N GLY A 199 6.31 11.27 8.59
CA GLY A 199 5.81 11.78 7.32
C GLY A 199 5.53 10.69 6.29
N HIS A 200 4.66 11.01 5.33
CA HIS A 200 4.16 10.04 4.34
C HIS A 200 5.26 9.46 3.46
N GLN A 201 6.28 10.25 3.07
CA GLN A 201 7.36 9.74 2.21
C GLN A 201 8.20 8.69 2.93
N SER A 202 8.41 8.82 4.24
CA SER A 202 9.12 7.82 5.03
C SER A 202 8.33 6.51 5.11
N ILE A 203 7.01 6.58 5.25
CA ILE A 203 6.15 5.39 5.24
C ILE A 203 6.13 4.72 3.87
N VAL A 204 6.05 5.48 2.77
CA VAL A 204 6.20 4.92 1.41
C VAL A 204 7.52 4.15 1.27
N ASN A 205 8.63 4.75 1.70
CA ASN A 205 9.95 4.10 1.66
C ASN A 205 10.00 2.85 2.54
N THR A 206 9.35 2.88 3.70
CA THR A 206 9.26 1.74 4.62
C THR A 206 8.54 0.57 3.97
N ILE A 207 7.37 0.82 3.36
CA ILE A 207 6.58 -0.20 2.65
C ILE A 207 7.38 -0.78 1.48
N ARG A 208 7.98 0.08 0.64
CA ARG A 208 8.79 -0.41 -0.49
C ARG A 208 10.03 -1.16 -0.03
N GLY A 209 10.60 -0.80 1.11
CA GLY A 209 11.72 -1.50 1.74
C GLY A 209 11.43 -2.94 2.16
N THR A 210 10.16 -3.33 2.31
CA THR A 210 9.78 -4.74 2.55
C THR A 210 9.73 -5.57 1.27
N GLY A 211 9.79 -4.93 0.10
CA GLY A 211 9.56 -5.56 -1.21
C GLY A 211 8.09 -5.59 -1.64
N ALA A 212 7.19 -4.95 -0.90
CA ALA A 212 5.79 -4.82 -1.28
C ALA A 212 5.59 -3.74 -2.35
N ASN A 213 5.05 -4.14 -3.51
CA ASN A 213 4.75 -3.22 -4.62
C ASN A 213 3.30 -2.74 -4.65
N ASN A 214 2.45 -3.12 -3.68
CA ASN A 214 1.03 -2.76 -3.61
C ASN A 214 0.79 -1.25 -3.85
N ILE A 215 -0.41 -0.90 -4.35
CA ILE A 215 -0.82 0.51 -4.43
C ILE A 215 -0.78 1.11 -3.01
N ILE A 216 -0.23 2.31 -2.89
CA ILE A 216 -0.25 3.10 -1.66
C ILE A 216 -1.22 4.27 -1.85
N VAL A 217 -2.05 4.55 -0.85
CA VAL A 217 -3.00 5.66 -0.80
C VAL A 217 -2.60 6.58 0.35
N ALA A 218 -2.60 7.89 0.12
CA ALA A 218 -2.29 8.90 1.14
C ALA A 218 -3.30 10.06 1.13
N GLY A 219 -3.93 10.33 2.27
CA GLY A 219 -4.87 11.44 2.43
C GLY A 219 -4.21 12.82 2.31
N GLY A 220 -4.99 13.80 1.83
CA GLY A 220 -4.62 15.22 1.87
C GLY A 220 -4.62 15.81 3.29
N LEU A 221 -4.52 17.13 3.42
CA LEU A 221 -4.67 17.83 4.71
C LEU A 221 -6.13 18.14 5.03
N ALA A 222 -6.40 18.84 6.14
CA ALA A 222 -7.74 19.25 6.56
C ALA A 222 -8.71 18.06 6.67
N TRP A 223 -8.29 17.03 7.41
CA TRP A 223 -8.99 15.76 7.56
C TRP A 223 -9.21 15.13 6.19
N ALA A 224 -8.09 14.93 5.49
CA ALA A 224 -8.03 14.43 4.11
C ALA A 224 -8.94 15.17 3.11
N TYR A 225 -9.31 16.45 3.31
CA TYR A 225 -10.09 17.19 2.33
C TYR A 225 -9.20 17.99 1.37
N ASP A 226 -8.18 18.69 1.89
CA ASP A 226 -7.34 19.59 1.11
C ASP A 226 -6.38 18.82 0.20
N MET A 227 -6.63 18.89 -1.11
CA MET A 227 -5.79 18.29 -2.15
C MET A 227 -4.99 19.34 -2.94
N THR A 228 -5.12 20.62 -2.59
CA THR A 228 -4.48 21.73 -3.33
C THR A 228 -2.96 21.69 -3.24
N GLY A 229 -2.41 21.18 -2.14
CA GLY A 229 -0.97 21.08 -1.93
C GLY A 229 -0.30 19.85 -2.54
N ILE A 230 -1.06 18.90 -3.11
CA ILE A 230 -0.54 17.61 -3.59
C ILE A 230 0.49 17.81 -4.70
N ALA A 231 0.23 18.68 -5.67
CA ALA A 231 1.14 18.89 -6.80
C ALA A 231 2.54 19.38 -6.37
N SER A 232 2.61 20.18 -5.30
CA SER A 232 3.85 20.73 -4.76
C SER A 232 4.54 19.79 -3.77
N ASN A 233 3.85 18.76 -3.27
CA ASN A 233 4.32 17.87 -2.21
C ASN A 233 4.22 16.38 -2.59
N ALA A 234 4.04 16.07 -3.87
CA ALA A 234 3.71 14.74 -4.36
C ALA A 234 4.73 13.67 -3.96
N LEU A 235 4.26 12.60 -3.34
CA LEU A 235 5.04 11.43 -2.94
C LEU A 235 5.72 10.78 -4.15
N THR A 236 6.92 10.28 -3.91
CA THR A 236 7.75 9.62 -4.91
C THR A 236 7.70 8.12 -4.65
N ASP A 237 7.28 7.36 -5.66
CA ASP A 237 7.34 5.90 -5.63
C ASP A 237 8.65 5.39 -6.25
N THR A 238 8.95 4.11 -6.01
CA THR A 238 9.97 3.34 -6.70
C THR A 238 9.48 2.90 -8.09
N GLY A 239 10.41 2.62 -9.02
CA GLY A 239 10.05 2.14 -10.36
C GLY A 239 9.38 0.76 -10.39
N SER A 240 9.46 -0.02 -9.32
CA SER A 240 8.78 -1.32 -9.19
C SER A 240 7.42 -1.24 -8.50
N GLY A 241 7.11 -0.11 -7.84
CA GLY A 241 5.85 0.09 -7.15
C GLY A 241 4.67 0.15 -8.12
N TYR A 242 3.52 -0.37 -7.72
CA TYR A 242 2.27 -0.24 -8.46
C TYR A 242 1.65 1.15 -8.31
N GLY A 243 2.38 2.13 -7.77
CA GLY A 243 2.04 3.53 -7.78
C GLY A 243 1.34 4.02 -6.52
N ILE A 244 1.21 5.34 -6.46
CA ILE A 244 0.63 6.08 -5.35
C ILE A 244 -0.64 6.79 -5.85
N ALA A 245 -1.74 6.59 -5.12
CA ALA A 245 -2.94 7.41 -5.22
C ALA A 245 -3.04 8.31 -3.99
N TYR A 246 -3.84 9.36 -4.11
CA TYR A 246 -4.18 10.25 -3.01
C TYR A 246 -5.64 10.13 -2.66
N GLU A 247 -6.00 10.52 -1.44
CA GLU A 247 -7.34 10.35 -0.92
C GLU A 247 -7.95 11.68 -0.47
N ALA A 248 -9.22 11.87 -0.83
CA ALA A 248 -10.05 12.97 -0.39
C ALA A 248 -11.27 12.49 0.42
N HIS A 249 -11.59 13.15 1.53
CA HIS A 249 -12.79 12.89 2.34
C HIS A 249 -13.79 14.04 2.19
N ILE A 250 -15.01 13.74 1.73
CA ILE A 250 -16.01 14.75 1.41
C ILE A 250 -17.27 14.55 2.26
N TYR A 251 -17.49 15.49 3.16
CA TYR A 251 -18.64 15.55 4.07
C TYR A 251 -19.25 16.97 4.07
N PRO A 252 -20.53 17.13 4.46
CA PRO A 252 -21.20 18.43 4.39
C PRO A 252 -20.68 19.46 5.41
N ASN A 253 -19.96 19.01 6.44
CA ASN A 253 -19.31 19.85 7.45
C ASN A 253 -17.94 20.41 6.98
N LYS A 254 -17.46 20.06 5.79
CA LYS A 254 -16.30 20.72 5.18
C LYS A 254 -16.69 22.15 4.75
N SER A 255 -15.71 23.04 4.67
CA SER A 255 -15.92 24.49 4.42
C SER A 255 -16.56 24.82 3.06
N ASP A 256 -16.60 23.87 2.11
CA ASP A 256 -17.33 23.97 0.85
C ASP A 256 -17.94 22.60 0.49
N ASN A 257 -19.23 22.58 0.18
CA ASN A 257 -20.02 21.38 -0.09
C ASN A 257 -20.72 21.41 -1.45
N THR A 258 -20.16 22.18 -2.39
CA THR A 258 -20.65 22.34 -3.75
C THR A 258 -19.68 21.76 -4.78
N SER A 259 -20.16 21.53 -6.00
CA SER A 259 -19.29 21.11 -7.11
C SER A 259 -18.17 22.12 -7.39
N THR A 260 -18.42 23.42 -7.22
CA THR A 260 -17.39 24.46 -7.32
C THR A 260 -16.28 24.27 -6.28
N GLY A 261 -16.64 23.95 -5.04
CA GLY A 261 -15.69 23.64 -3.98
C GLY A 261 -14.89 22.38 -4.22
N TRP A 262 -15.56 21.30 -4.56
CA TRP A 262 -14.89 20.05 -4.88
C TRP A 262 -13.97 20.22 -6.09
N ASN A 263 -14.32 21.09 -7.04
CA ASN A 263 -13.44 21.41 -8.16
C ASN A 263 -12.19 22.20 -7.76
N SER A 264 -12.36 23.24 -6.92
CA SER A 264 -11.26 24.10 -6.49
C SER A 264 -10.33 23.41 -5.49
N ASN A 265 -10.82 22.37 -4.82
CA ASN A 265 -10.08 21.67 -3.79
C ASN A 265 -9.61 20.26 -4.19
N VAL A 266 -10.50 19.41 -4.74
CA VAL A 266 -10.21 17.99 -5.03
C VAL A 266 -9.80 17.79 -6.50
N SER A 267 -10.58 18.31 -7.45
CA SER A 267 -10.30 18.15 -8.89
C SER A 267 -8.95 18.76 -9.31
N VAL A 268 -8.41 19.71 -8.55
CA VAL A 268 -7.09 20.31 -8.82
C VAL A 268 -5.97 19.27 -8.86
N ALA A 269 -5.98 18.28 -7.97
CA ALA A 269 -4.99 17.21 -7.96
C ALA A 269 -5.15 16.28 -9.17
N VAL A 270 -6.39 15.96 -9.55
CA VAL A 270 -6.68 15.16 -10.75
C VAL A 270 -6.26 15.89 -12.03
N ASN A 271 -6.52 17.20 -12.10
CA ASN A 271 -6.10 18.06 -13.21
C ASN A 271 -4.59 18.19 -13.30
N ALA A 272 -3.88 18.12 -12.17
CA ALA A 272 -2.42 18.04 -12.12
C ALA A 272 -1.87 16.64 -12.46
N GLY A 273 -2.73 15.66 -12.76
CA GLY A 273 -2.35 14.33 -13.24
C GLY A 273 -2.23 13.26 -12.15
N TYR A 274 -2.65 13.54 -10.92
CA TYR A 274 -2.59 12.60 -9.81
C TYR A 274 -3.87 11.77 -9.68
N CYS A 275 -3.73 10.52 -9.26
CA CYS A 275 -4.86 9.65 -8.99
C CYS A 275 -5.48 10.03 -7.65
N VAL A 276 -6.79 10.27 -7.63
CA VAL A 276 -7.54 10.62 -6.42
C VAL A 276 -8.69 9.64 -6.20
N ILE A 277 -8.79 9.13 -4.98
CA ILE A 277 -9.87 8.29 -4.46
C ILE A 277 -10.68 9.13 -3.46
N ILE A 278 -12.01 9.00 -3.48
CA ILE A 278 -12.85 9.55 -2.41
C ILE A 278 -12.98 8.48 -1.32
N GLY A 279 -12.06 8.49 -0.36
CA GLY A 279 -11.93 7.43 0.66
C GLY A 279 -13.11 7.35 1.62
N GLU A 280 -13.70 8.50 1.88
CA GLU A 280 -14.91 8.63 2.67
C GLU A 280 -15.84 9.69 2.09
N PHE A 281 -17.11 9.33 2.03
CA PHE A 281 -18.18 10.29 1.85
C PHE A 281 -19.45 9.80 2.52
N GLY A 282 -20.28 10.75 2.89
CA GLY A 282 -21.59 10.49 3.47
C GLY A 282 -22.29 11.79 3.86
N PRO A 283 -23.52 11.70 4.36
CA PRO A 283 -24.24 12.85 4.91
C PRO A 283 -23.59 13.35 6.21
N ALA A 284 -24.29 14.21 6.95
CA ALA A 284 -23.79 14.78 8.20
C ALA A 284 -23.32 13.69 9.18
N THR A 285 -22.12 13.90 9.75
CA THR A 285 -21.44 12.95 10.63
C THR A 285 -22.08 12.83 12.01
N ASP A 286 -22.96 13.76 12.38
CA ASP A 286 -23.74 13.74 13.62
C ASP A 286 -24.90 12.73 13.62
N GLY A 287 -25.13 12.03 12.50
CA GLY A 287 -26.21 11.04 12.37
C GLY A 287 -27.60 11.63 12.23
N SER A 288 -27.73 12.96 12.12
CA SER A 288 -29.03 13.65 11.96
C SER A 288 -29.83 13.14 10.75
N GLN A 289 -29.13 12.65 9.72
CA GLN A 289 -29.73 12.16 8.47
C GLN A 289 -29.99 10.65 8.45
N ASP A 290 -29.52 9.89 9.45
CA ASP A 290 -29.73 8.44 9.48
C ASP A 290 -31.22 8.05 9.61
N ASN A 291 -32.00 8.92 10.26
CA ASN A 291 -33.45 8.79 10.43
C ASN A 291 -34.23 10.02 9.93
N GLY A 292 -33.54 11.10 9.52
CA GLY A 292 -34.13 12.40 9.18
C GLY A 292 -34.46 12.61 7.71
N GLY A 293 -34.16 11.64 6.84
CA GLY A 293 -34.43 11.71 5.40
C GLY A 293 -33.26 12.24 4.57
N CYS A 294 -33.42 12.19 3.24
CA CYS A 294 -32.36 12.53 2.30
C CYS A 294 -32.15 14.03 2.12
N THR A 295 -30.88 14.42 2.03
CA THR A 295 -30.50 15.76 1.60
C THR A 295 -29.98 15.76 0.15
N PRO A 296 -30.10 16.87 -0.58
CA PRO A 296 -29.53 16.97 -1.92
C PRO A 296 -28.01 16.80 -1.98
N PHE A 297 -27.30 17.00 -0.85
CA PHE A 297 -25.85 16.88 -0.77
C PHE A 297 -25.36 15.53 -1.30
N GLU A 298 -25.94 14.43 -0.82
CA GLU A 298 -25.48 13.08 -1.18
C GLU A 298 -25.67 12.81 -2.68
N THR A 299 -26.86 13.10 -3.22
CA THR A 299 -27.13 12.93 -4.64
C THR A 299 -26.24 13.81 -5.51
N ASN A 300 -26.03 15.07 -5.11
CA ASN A 300 -25.14 16.00 -5.82
C ASN A 300 -23.69 15.51 -5.82
N LEU A 301 -23.22 14.99 -4.68
CA LEU A 301 -21.87 14.45 -4.54
C LEU A 301 -21.69 13.18 -5.37
N ILE A 302 -22.63 12.23 -5.30
CA ILE A 302 -22.59 11.02 -6.13
C ILE A 302 -22.61 11.37 -7.62
N ASN A 303 -23.42 12.35 -8.03
CA ASN A 303 -23.42 12.85 -9.41
C ASN A 303 -22.07 13.43 -9.82
N TRP A 304 -21.42 14.21 -8.95
CA TRP A 304 -20.08 14.75 -9.20
C TRP A 304 -19.01 13.66 -9.24
N ILE A 305 -19.03 12.71 -8.30
CA ILE A 305 -18.15 11.52 -8.26
C ILE A 305 -18.27 10.71 -9.56
N ASN A 306 -19.49 10.57 -10.08
CA ASN A 306 -19.77 9.86 -11.34
C ASN A 306 -19.51 10.69 -12.60
N ASN A 307 -19.14 11.97 -12.48
CA ASN A 307 -19.10 12.93 -13.58
C ASN A 307 -20.41 12.89 -14.42
N ALA A 308 -21.54 12.86 -13.73
CA ALA A 308 -22.85 12.85 -14.37
C ALA A 308 -23.12 14.18 -15.07
N SER A 309 -24.01 14.16 -16.08
CA SER A 309 -24.44 15.38 -16.78
C SER A 309 -24.96 16.42 -15.79
N GLY A 310 -24.50 17.67 -15.91
CA GLY A 310 -24.87 18.77 -15.02
C GLY A 310 -24.17 18.78 -13.65
N SER A 311 -23.31 17.80 -13.34
CA SER A 311 -22.57 17.78 -12.05
C SER A 311 -21.46 18.83 -11.96
N ASN A 312 -21.06 19.42 -13.09
CA ASN A 312 -19.98 20.39 -13.22
C ASN A 312 -18.62 19.90 -12.68
N ASN A 313 -18.33 18.60 -12.73
CA ASN A 313 -17.01 18.08 -12.38
C ASN A 313 -15.95 18.57 -13.39
N SER A 314 -15.08 19.49 -12.96
CA SER A 314 -14.12 20.16 -13.84
C SER A 314 -12.99 19.26 -14.34
N ALA A 315 -12.74 18.13 -13.67
CA ALA A 315 -11.72 17.18 -14.10
C ALA A 315 -12.19 16.23 -15.20
N ASN A 316 -13.49 16.25 -15.53
CA ASN A 316 -14.14 15.30 -16.43
C ASN A 316 -13.72 13.85 -16.08
N TYR A 317 -13.78 13.53 -14.79
CA TYR A 317 -13.17 12.35 -14.21
C TYR A 317 -14.16 11.58 -13.34
N VAL A 318 -14.14 10.25 -13.48
CA VAL A 318 -14.98 9.35 -12.69
C VAL A 318 -14.16 8.83 -11.51
N TYR A 319 -14.50 9.24 -10.30
CA TYR A 319 -13.73 8.92 -9.10
C TYR A 319 -14.02 7.50 -8.60
N SER A 320 -12.98 6.82 -8.14
CA SER A 320 -13.11 5.72 -7.18
C SER A 320 -13.61 6.28 -5.85
N ALA A 321 -14.51 5.59 -5.14
CA ALA A 321 -15.12 6.13 -3.93
C ALA A 321 -15.66 5.07 -2.97
N TYR A 322 -15.55 5.32 -1.66
CA TYR A 322 -16.11 4.45 -0.62
C TYR A 322 -17.02 5.24 0.33
N ALA A 323 -18.26 4.76 0.50
CA ALA A 323 -19.22 5.40 1.39
C ALA A 323 -18.93 5.04 2.86
N TRP A 324 -19.18 5.96 3.78
CA TRP A 324 -19.01 5.77 5.22
C TRP A 324 -20.37 5.73 5.96
N CYS A 325 -20.68 4.78 6.84
CA CYS A 325 -20.02 3.49 7.02
C CYS A 325 -20.97 2.31 7.28
N TRP A 326 -20.44 1.12 7.03
CA TRP A 326 -21.07 -0.17 7.18
C TRP A 326 -21.15 -0.59 8.65
N HIS A 327 -21.99 0.12 9.41
CA HIS A 327 -22.18 -0.16 10.83
C HIS A 327 -23.56 0.30 11.30
N THR A 328 -24.07 -0.30 12.38
CA THR A 328 -25.43 -0.06 12.87
C THR A 328 -25.53 1.10 13.88
N GLY A 329 -24.39 1.58 14.37
CA GLY A 329 -24.31 2.64 15.37
C GLY A 329 -23.25 3.72 15.14
N ALA A 330 -22.42 3.60 14.10
CA ALA A 330 -21.39 4.58 13.77
C ALA A 330 -21.88 5.39 12.56
N THR A 331 -21.78 6.71 12.65
CA THR A 331 -22.51 7.63 11.77
C THR A 331 -21.58 8.26 10.72
N PRO A 332 -22.13 8.62 9.54
CA PRO A 332 -23.47 8.26 9.06
C PRO A 332 -23.62 6.76 8.73
N ARG A 333 -24.80 6.19 8.99
CA ARG A 333 -25.02 4.73 8.89
C ARG A 333 -25.47 4.32 7.49
N LEU A 334 -24.78 3.33 6.93
CA LEU A 334 -25.25 2.62 5.72
C LEU A 334 -26.28 1.55 6.06
N ILE A 335 -26.13 0.85 7.19
CA ILE A 335 -27.01 -0.27 7.58
C ILE A 335 -27.76 0.06 8.88
N SER A 336 -29.03 -0.32 8.96
CA SER A 336 -29.86 -0.14 10.15
C SER A 336 -29.68 -1.25 11.18
N ASP A 337 -29.25 -2.43 10.74
CA ASP A 337 -29.08 -3.63 11.56
C ASP A 337 -28.03 -4.58 10.96
N TRP A 338 -27.66 -5.61 11.73
CA TRP A 338 -26.71 -6.65 11.33
C TRP A 338 -27.31 -7.73 10.42
N SER A 339 -28.57 -7.57 9.98
CA SER A 339 -29.10 -8.26 8.80
C SER A 339 -28.80 -7.49 7.51
N PHE A 340 -28.06 -6.38 7.61
CA PHE A 340 -27.60 -5.53 6.52
C PHE A 340 -28.72 -4.84 5.75
N ASN A 341 -29.84 -4.56 6.43
CA ASN A 341 -30.87 -3.70 5.88
C ASN A 341 -30.30 -2.28 5.71
N PRO A 342 -30.46 -1.65 4.52
CA PRO A 342 -29.97 -0.29 4.32
C PRO A 342 -30.75 0.70 5.18
N THR A 343 -30.11 1.78 5.62
CA THR A 343 -30.83 2.95 6.13
C THR A 343 -31.72 3.54 5.03
N SER A 344 -32.79 4.23 5.44
CA SER A 344 -33.84 4.69 4.51
C SER A 344 -33.34 5.70 3.48
N CYS A 345 -32.28 6.44 3.80
CA CYS A 345 -31.62 7.34 2.88
C CYS A 345 -30.22 6.86 2.48
N HIS A 346 -29.19 7.18 3.25
CA HIS A 346 -27.79 7.01 2.87
C HIS A 346 -27.47 5.60 2.37
N GLY A 347 -27.86 4.59 3.15
CA GLY A 347 -27.70 3.19 2.77
C GLY A 347 -28.41 2.82 1.48
N SER A 348 -29.65 3.27 1.31
CA SER A 348 -30.45 2.98 0.10
C SER A 348 -29.89 3.68 -1.14
N THR A 349 -29.47 4.95 -1.00
CA THR A 349 -28.82 5.73 -2.08
C THR A 349 -27.52 5.07 -2.52
N VAL A 350 -26.63 4.73 -1.58
CA VAL A 350 -25.34 4.08 -1.86
C VAL A 350 -25.54 2.69 -2.45
N LYS A 351 -26.45 1.88 -1.91
CA LYS A 351 -26.75 0.54 -2.45
C LYS A 351 -27.21 0.61 -3.90
N ASN A 352 -28.09 1.56 -4.22
CA ASN A 352 -28.56 1.77 -5.59
C ASN A 352 -27.45 2.28 -6.51
N TRP A 353 -26.61 3.20 -6.01
CA TRP A 353 -25.45 3.68 -6.75
C TRP A 353 -24.47 2.55 -7.10
N LEU A 354 -24.06 1.74 -6.11
CA LEU A 354 -23.15 0.61 -6.32
C LEU A 354 -23.70 -0.40 -7.32
N ALA A 355 -25.00 -0.71 -7.25
CA ALA A 355 -25.67 -1.59 -8.21
C ALA A 355 -25.70 -1.02 -9.65
N ALA A 356 -25.64 0.30 -9.80
CA ALA A 356 -25.65 0.99 -11.09
C ALA A 356 -24.25 1.25 -11.67
N VAL A 357 -23.16 1.03 -10.90
CA VAL A 357 -21.79 1.23 -11.40
C VAL A 357 -21.51 0.18 -12.49
N PRO A 358 -21.18 0.60 -13.73
CA PRO A 358 -20.92 -0.34 -14.80
C PRO A 358 -19.66 -1.15 -14.53
N THR A 359 -19.69 -2.43 -14.90
CA THR A 359 -18.48 -3.25 -14.93
C THR A 359 -17.50 -2.67 -15.96
N PRO A 360 -16.19 -2.59 -15.64
CA PRO A 360 -15.20 -2.11 -16.60
C PRO A 360 -15.24 -2.93 -17.89
N ASN A 361 -15.54 -2.27 -19.02
CA ASN A 361 -15.53 -2.91 -20.34
C ASN A 361 -14.09 -3.06 -20.84
N CYS A 362 -13.38 -4.05 -20.31
CA CYS A 362 -12.00 -4.33 -20.63
C CYS A 362 -11.80 -5.20 -21.89
N GLY A 363 -12.83 -5.38 -22.74
CA GLY A 363 -12.73 -6.13 -23.99
C GLY A 363 -12.35 -7.62 -23.85
N GLY A 364 -12.22 -8.14 -22.63
CA GLY A 364 -12.01 -9.56 -22.38
C GLY A 364 -13.32 -10.29 -22.62
N THR A 365 -13.32 -11.25 -23.54
CA THR A 365 -14.37 -12.27 -23.59
C THR A 365 -14.47 -12.93 -22.22
N SER A 366 -15.42 -12.48 -21.39
CA SER A 366 -16.04 -13.33 -20.39
C SER A 366 -16.84 -14.37 -21.17
N GLY A 367 -16.12 -15.35 -21.73
CA GLY A 367 -16.72 -16.53 -22.28
C GLY A 367 -17.34 -17.30 -21.13
N THR A 368 -18.59 -17.00 -20.81
CA THR A 368 -19.48 -18.00 -20.26
C THR A 368 -19.51 -19.10 -21.32
N ALA A 369 -18.67 -20.11 -21.17
CA ALA A 369 -18.74 -21.30 -21.98
C ALA A 369 -20.06 -22.00 -21.64
N THR A 370 -21.13 -21.61 -22.32
CA THR A 370 -22.37 -22.37 -22.36
C THR A 370 -22.04 -23.65 -23.12
N PHE A 371 -21.68 -24.70 -22.39
CA PHE A 371 -21.60 -26.05 -22.94
C PHE A 371 -23.01 -26.50 -23.30
N THR A 372 -23.42 -26.24 -24.54
CA THR A 372 -24.56 -26.92 -25.14
C THR A 372 -24.06 -28.29 -25.63
N PRO A 373 -24.50 -29.42 -25.05
CA PRO A 373 -24.05 -30.73 -25.51
C PRO A 373 -24.72 -31.04 -26.86
N SER A 374 -24.01 -30.78 -27.94
CA SER A 374 -24.42 -31.25 -29.27
C SER A 374 -24.01 -32.72 -29.41
N ARG A 375 -25.00 -33.61 -29.49
CA ARG A 375 -24.80 -35.03 -29.81
C ARG A 375 -24.29 -35.16 -31.25
N THR A 376 -22.99 -35.40 -31.41
CA THR A 376 -22.44 -35.80 -32.70
C THR A 376 -22.56 -37.31 -32.88
N ARG A 377 -23.29 -37.71 -33.92
CA ARG A 377 -23.51 -39.10 -34.33
C ARG A 377 -22.26 -39.63 -35.03
N THR A 378 -21.73 -40.75 -34.55
CA THR A 378 -20.60 -41.49 -35.15
C THR A 378 -20.96 -42.03 -36.54
N PRO A 379 -20.16 -41.78 -37.60
CA PRO A 379 -20.19 -42.59 -38.81
C PRO A 379 -19.06 -43.62 -38.83
N THR A 380 -19.45 -44.86 -39.11
CA THR A 380 -18.65 -46.05 -39.40
C THR A 380 -17.65 -45.84 -40.56
N PRO A 381 -16.45 -46.45 -40.55
CA PRO A 381 -15.46 -46.29 -41.61
C PRO A 381 -15.77 -47.18 -42.82
N THR A 382 -15.71 -46.59 -44.02
CA THR A 382 -15.67 -47.31 -45.30
C THR A 382 -14.29 -47.15 -45.92
N ALA A 383 -13.67 -48.27 -46.28
CA ALA A 383 -12.35 -48.33 -46.90
C ALA A 383 -12.35 -47.81 -48.34
N SER A 384 -11.27 -47.14 -48.76
CA SER A 384 -10.88 -47.05 -50.16
C SER A 384 -9.36 -46.91 -50.33
N ARG A 385 -8.86 -47.45 -51.44
CA ARG A 385 -7.47 -47.86 -51.70
C ARG A 385 -6.59 -46.74 -52.29
N THR A 386 -5.32 -46.83 -51.91
CA THR A 386 -4.03 -46.56 -52.59
C THR A 386 -4.01 -45.77 -53.91
N SER A 387 -3.14 -44.76 -53.97
CA SER A 387 -2.16 -44.62 -55.06
C SER A 387 -0.90 -43.87 -54.59
N THR A 388 0.23 -44.42 -55.00
CA THR A 388 1.61 -44.08 -54.63
C THR A 388 2.19 -43.12 -55.67
N ILE A 389 2.86 -42.05 -55.25
CA ILE A 389 3.82 -41.32 -56.11
C ILE A 389 5.07 -41.00 -55.30
N THR A 390 6.19 -41.53 -55.77
CA THR A 390 7.56 -41.27 -55.34
C THR A 390 8.12 -40.08 -56.14
N PRO A 391 8.82 -39.14 -55.47
CA PRO A 391 10.10 -38.70 -56.04
C PRO A 391 11.22 -38.57 -54.97
N THR A 392 12.40 -39.07 -55.34
CA THR A 392 13.74 -38.78 -54.78
C THR A 392 14.44 -37.84 -55.81
N PRO A 393 15.55 -37.08 -55.57
CA PRO A 393 16.53 -37.05 -54.46
C PRO A 393 16.81 -35.62 -53.90
N SER A 394 17.51 -35.41 -52.77
CA SER A 394 18.98 -35.21 -52.73
C SER A 394 19.46 -34.89 -51.29
N ARG A 395 20.57 -35.55 -50.90
CA ARG A 395 21.70 -35.22 -50.00
C ARG A 395 21.64 -33.97 -49.10
N THR A 396 22.22 -33.88 -47.89
CA THR A 396 22.97 -34.76 -46.95
C THR A 396 23.20 -33.95 -45.66
N SER A 397 23.56 -34.65 -44.57
CA SER A 397 24.26 -34.25 -43.33
C SER A 397 23.46 -33.74 -42.11
N THR A 398 23.35 -34.68 -41.16
CA THR A 398 23.13 -34.61 -39.71
C THR A 398 24.11 -33.66 -38.99
N PRO A 399 23.78 -33.18 -37.77
CA PRO A 399 24.54 -33.75 -36.65
C PRO A 399 23.70 -34.07 -35.40
N THR A 400 24.04 -35.23 -34.86
CA THR A 400 23.67 -35.80 -33.58
C THR A 400 24.26 -34.98 -32.45
N VAL A 401 23.44 -34.59 -31.46
CA VAL A 401 23.90 -34.02 -30.21
C VAL A 401 24.47 -35.13 -29.33
N SER A 402 25.77 -35.11 -29.05
CA SER A 402 26.39 -35.85 -27.95
C SER A 402 27.12 -34.88 -27.02
N ARG A 403 26.71 -34.91 -25.75
CA ARG A 403 27.26 -34.11 -24.66
C ARG A 403 28.63 -34.67 -24.27
N THR A 404 29.64 -33.82 -24.25
CA THR A 404 30.87 -34.01 -23.48
C THR A 404 31.01 -32.81 -22.55
N VAL A 405 31.07 -33.05 -21.24
CA VAL A 405 31.32 -32.02 -20.23
C VAL A 405 32.83 -31.86 -20.11
N THR A 406 33.35 -30.72 -20.55
CA THR A 406 34.72 -30.28 -20.29
C THR A 406 34.66 -29.16 -19.25
N VAL A 407 35.23 -29.41 -18.07
CA VAL A 407 35.44 -28.37 -17.05
C VAL A 407 36.73 -27.64 -17.41
N THR A 408 36.63 -26.37 -17.78
CA THR A 408 37.79 -25.48 -17.94
C THR A 408 37.61 -24.29 -17.00
N ASN A 409 38.49 -24.20 -15.99
CA ASN A 409 38.63 -23.02 -15.15
C ASN A 409 39.45 -21.97 -15.90
N THR A 410 38.83 -20.83 -16.23
CA THR A 410 39.54 -19.66 -16.76
C THR A 410 39.22 -18.45 -15.89
N ARG A 411 40.24 -17.98 -15.16
CA ARG A 411 40.26 -16.65 -14.53
C ARG A 411 40.60 -15.62 -15.60
N THR A 412 39.82 -14.55 -15.68
CA THR A 412 40.20 -13.35 -16.43
C THR A 412 40.02 -12.12 -15.52
N PRO A 413 41.04 -11.24 -15.42
CA PRO A 413 41.06 -10.09 -14.52
C PRO A 413 40.29 -8.90 -15.12
N THR A 414 39.55 -8.17 -14.28
CA THR A 414 38.92 -6.91 -14.66
C THR A 414 39.86 -5.74 -14.37
N PRO A 415 40.20 -4.89 -15.36
CA PRO A 415 41.07 -3.74 -15.18
C PRO A 415 40.34 -2.54 -14.55
N THR A 416 41.07 -1.85 -13.68
CA THR A 416 40.70 -0.57 -13.06
C THR A 416 40.97 0.58 -14.04
N TYR A 417 39.97 1.41 -14.33
CA TYR A 417 40.16 2.71 -14.98
C TYR A 417 39.68 3.85 -14.10
N THR A 418 40.63 4.71 -13.79
CA THR A 418 40.52 6.06 -13.24
C THR A 418 39.64 6.93 -14.13
N ARG A 419 38.66 7.64 -13.56
CA ARG A 419 37.98 8.75 -14.25
C ARG A 419 37.97 10.01 -13.39
N THR A 420 38.69 11.00 -13.91
CA THR A 420 38.76 12.42 -13.56
C THR A 420 37.38 13.06 -13.42
N PRO A 421 37.10 13.84 -12.36
CA PRO A 421 35.98 14.77 -12.36
C PRO A 421 36.32 16.01 -13.20
N SER A 422 35.64 16.16 -14.33
CA SER A 422 35.54 17.42 -15.08
C SER A 422 34.56 18.33 -14.34
N SER A 423 35.03 19.47 -13.85
CA SER A 423 34.19 20.55 -13.34
C SER A 423 34.09 21.66 -14.39
N THR A 424 32.97 21.72 -15.10
CA THR A 424 32.52 22.92 -15.82
C THR A 424 31.65 23.75 -14.87
N TYR A 425 32.23 24.80 -14.29
CA TYR A 425 31.48 25.92 -13.70
C TYR A 425 31.67 27.14 -14.60
N SER A 426 30.55 27.63 -15.14
CA SER A 426 30.45 28.97 -15.72
C SER A 426 29.88 29.87 -14.63
N SER A 427 30.64 30.88 -14.21
CA SER A 427 30.15 31.96 -13.35
C SER A 427 30.53 33.30 -13.98
N THR A 428 29.51 33.97 -14.52
CA THR A 428 29.59 35.39 -14.90
C THR A 428 29.32 36.21 -13.63
N ALA A 429 30.33 36.94 -13.16
CA ALA A 429 30.18 37.91 -12.07
C ALA A 429 29.99 39.31 -12.65
N THR A 430 28.84 39.93 -12.38
CA THR A 430 28.64 41.38 -12.52
C THR A 430 28.48 41.96 -11.12
N ARG A 431 29.38 42.87 -10.75
CA ARG A 431 29.40 43.57 -9.44
C ARG A 431 28.40 44.72 -9.43
N THR A 432 27.64 44.83 -8.34
CA THR A 432 27.08 46.11 -7.86
C THR A 432 27.22 46.14 -6.33
N ASN A 433 27.82 47.21 -5.79
CA ASN A 433 28.08 47.39 -4.36
C ASN A 433 26.87 48.02 -3.65
N THR A 434 26.47 47.48 -2.49
CA THR A 434 25.86 48.21 -1.36
C THR A 434 26.14 47.41 -0.06
N PRO A 435 26.56 48.03 1.06
CA PRO A 435 26.96 47.28 2.26
C PRO A 435 25.79 47.07 3.24
N ALA A 436 25.63 45.84 3.71
CA ALA A 436 24.91 45.52 4.96
C ALA A 436 25.58 44.30 5.59
N ALA A 437 25.97 44.44 6.86
CA ALA A 437 26.69 43.42 7.61
C ALA A 437 25.77 42.29 8.07
N THR A 438 26.16 41.04 7.81
CA THR A 438 25.61 39.87 8.52
C THR A 438 26.65 38.75 8.55
N ASN A 439 27.17 38.42 9.73
CA ASN A 439 28.09 37.31 9.95
C ASN A 439 27.39 35.97 9.64
N THR A 440 27.93 35.20 8.70
CA THR A 440 27.42 33.86 8.40
C THR A 440 28.53 32.83 8.67
N TRP A 441 28.27 31.95 9.64
CA TRP A 441 29.10 30.79 9.96
C TRP A 441 28.85 29.68 8.95
N THR A 442 29.91 29.11 8.37
CA THR A 442 29.85 27.88 7.56
C THR A 442 30.86 26.88 8.10
N GLY A 443 30.40 25.96 8.94
CA GLY A 443 31.17 24.79 9.38
C GLY A 443 30.88 23.61 8.46
N THR A 444 31.86 23.18 7.66
CA THR A 444 31.76 21.96 6.85
C THR A 444 32.21 20.76 7.68
N ALA A 445 31.29 19.85 8.02
CA ALA A 445 31.63 18.56 8.64
C ALA A 445 31.90 17.51 7.56
N THR A 446 33.15 17.07 7.44
CA THR A 446 33.52 15.97 6.53
C THR A 446 33.50 14.65 7.29
N ARG A 447 32.57 13.75 6.94
CA ARG A 447 32.44 12.41 7.56
C ARG A 447 33.21 11.38 6.73
N THR A 448 34.27 10.80 7.29
CA THR A 448 34.98 9.66 6.69
C THR A 448 34.68 8.42 7.53
N VAL A 449 33.98 7.44 6.96
CA VAL A 449 33.74 6.12 7.59
C VAL A 449 34.65 5.12 6.90
N THR A 450 35.62 4.57 7.63
CA THR A 450 36.45 3.45 7.15
C THR A 450 35.95 2.19 7.84
N ALA A 451 35.32 1.28 7.09
CA ALA A 451 34.91 -0.04 7.58
C ALA A 451 35.90 -1.09 7.07
N THR A 452 36.58 -1.80 7.97
CA THR A 452 37.44 -2.93 7.62
C THR A 452 36.74 -4.22 8.07
N LEU A 453 36.31 -5.04 7.12
CA LEU A 453 35.69 -6.35 7.38
C LEU A 453 36.74 -7.46 7.31
N THR A 454 37.05 -8.10 8.43
CA THR A 454 37.86 -9.33 8.46
C THR A 454 37.02 -10.47 9.02
N ARG A 455 36.87 -11.57 8.25
CA ARG A 455 35.92 -12.63 8.55
C ARG A 455 36.57 -13.77 9.34
N THR A 456 36.37 -13.76 10.66
CA THR A 456 36.52 -14.92 11.56
C THR A 456 35.46 -14.84 12.67
N ASN A 457 35.17 -15.95 13.36
CA ASN A 457 33.94 -16.22 14.15
C ASN A 457 33.79 -15.39 15.46
N THR A 458 34.11 -14.11 15.44
CA THR A 458 33.92 -13.12 16.51
C THR A 458 33.80 -11.75 15.83
N GLN A 459 32.65 -11.09 15.91
CA GLN A 459 32.48 -9.75 15.34
C GLN A 459 33.04 -8.71 16.31
N VAL A 460 34.09 -8.00 15.90
CA VAL A 460 34.62 -6.83 16.62
C VAL A 460 34.31 -5.60 15.75
N ILE A 461 33.44 -4.71 16.23
CA ILE A 461 33.16 -3.42 15.59
C ILE A 461 33.95 -2.36 16.36
N THR A 462 34.97 -1.79 15.73
CA THR A 462 35.73 -0.66 16.28
C THR A 462 35.34 0.61 15.53
N SER A 463 34.65 1.52 16.21
CA SER A 463 34.27 2.83 15.66
C SER A 463 35.18 3.90 16.26
N THR A 464 36.05 4.51 15.44
CA THR A 464 36.90 5.63 15.88
C THR A 464 36.33 6.94 15.35
N PHE A 465 36.06 7.90 16.23
CA PHE A 465 35.66 9.26 15.85
C PHE A 465 36.81 10.23 16.14
N THR A 466 37.19 11.02 15.14
CA THR A 466 38.19 12.08 15.27
C THR A 466 37.51 13.41 14.94
N ILE A 467 37.51 14.36 15.89
CA ILE A 467 37.04 15.73 15.66
C ILE A 467 38.28 16.63 15.61
N THR A 468 38.63 17.13 14.44
CA THR A 468 39.71 18.12 14.27
C THR A 468 39.09 19.51 14.18
N ARG A 469 39.40 20.39 15.15
CA ARG A 469 39.04 21.81 15.12
C ARG A 469 40.30 22.64 14.88
N THR A 470 40.48 23.14 13.66
CA THR A 470 41.52 24.13 13.35
C THR A 470 40.99 25.54 13.56
N GLY A 471 41.42 26.16 14.65
CA GLY A 471 41.37 27.60 14.85
C GLY A 471 42.65 28.02 15.55
N THR A 472 43.27 29.10 15.10
CA THR A 472 44.48 29.64 15.74
C THR A 472 44.42 31.17 15.72
N PRO A 473 44.92 31.88 16.74
CA PRO A 473 45.23 31.49 18.13
C PRO A 473 44.28 32.22 19.10
N THR A 474 43.89 31.70 20.25
CA THR A 474 44.75 31.33 21.39
C THR A 474 44.05 30.27 22.23
N TYR A 475 44.79 29.21 22.58
CA TYR A 475 44.42 28.03 23.37
C TYR A 475 43.43 27.04 22.74
N SER A 476 43.98 26.06 22.03
CA SER A 476 43.27 24.87 21.56
C SER A 476 43.61 23.68 22.46
N ARG A 477 42.67 23.23 23.31
CA ARG A 477 42.76 21.93 23.99
C ARG A 477 42.14 20.86 23.09
N THR A 478 42.92 19.84 22.74
CA THR A 478 42.44 18.65 22.03
C THR A 478 42.04 17.60 23.07
N ALA A 479 40.77 17.22 23.10
CA ALA A 479 40.29 16.08 23.90
C ALA A 479 39.94 14.94 22.95
N THR A 480 40.73 13.86 22.98
CA THR A 480 40.45 12.62 22.25
C THR A 480 39.67 11.70 23.18
N GLN A 481 38.40 11.42 22.89
CA GLN A 481 37.63 10.40 23.60
C GLN A 481 37.52 9.16 22.72
N THR A 482 38.16 8.07 23.13
CA THR A 482 38.06 6.76 22.49
C THR A 482 37.08 5.90 23.30
N ASN A 483 35.89 5.67 22.76
CA ASN A 483 34.92 4.73 23.34
C ASN A 483 35.03 3.40 22.60
N THR A 484 35.56 2.36 23.27
CA THR A 484 35.61 0.99 22.75
C THR A 484 34.46 0.19 23.35
N LEU A 485 33.42 -0.09 22.56
CA LEU A 485 32.33 -0.98 22.95
C LEU A 485 32.65 -2.41 22.45
N VAL A 486 32.88 -3.33 23.40
CA VAL A 486 33.02 -4.76 23.10
C VAL A 486 31.73 -5.45 23.54
N ALA A 487 30.94 -5.93 22.58
CA ALA A 487 29.75 -6.73 22.85
C ALA A 487 30.00 -8.20 22.45
N THR A 488 30.04 -9.09 23.43
CA THR A 488 30.18 -10.54 23.22
C THR A 488 28.81 -11.19 23.37
N PHE A 489 28.25 -11.76 22.30
CA PHE A 489 27.05 -12.57 22.37
C PHE A 489 27.42 -14.06 22.42
N THR A 490 27.28 -14.68 23.59
CA THR A 490 27.32 -16.13 23.76
C THR A 490 25.92 -16.62 24.11
N ARG A 491 25.31 -17.40 23.21
CA ARG A 491 23.97 -17.96 23.43
C ARG A 491 24.07 -19.22 24.30
N THR A 492 24.01 -19.06 25.61
CA THR A 492 23.54 -20.06 26.59
C THR A 492 23.27 -19.37 27.93
N GLY A 493 22.00 -19.40 28.40
CA GLY A 493 21.56 -19.18 29.79
C GLY A 493 22.10 -17.98 30.58
N THR A 494 21.25 -16.95 30.75
CA THR A 494 21.31 -15.85 31.74
C THR A 494 22.31 -14.70 31.45
N PRO A 495 21.84 -13.47 31.15
CA PRO A 495 22.73 -12.32 30.96
C PRO A 495 23.15 -11.69 32.30
N THR A 496 24.45 -11.49 32.49
CA THR A 496 25.01 -10.56 33.49
C THR A 496 25.81 -9.48 32.74
N LEU A 497 25.47 -8.20 32.96
CA LEU A 497 26.19 -7.04 32.42
C LEU A 497 27.31 -6.66 33.38
N THR A 498 28.55 -6.53 32.89
CA THR A 498 29.64 -5.91 33.65
C THR A 498 30.35 -4.92 32.74
N GLY A 499 30.23 -3.62 33.02
CA GLY A 499 30.96 -2.56 32.33
C GLY A 499 32.13 -2.09 33.19
N THR A 500 33.33 -2.01 32.61
CA THR A 500 34.50 -1.41 33.27
C THR A 500 34.92 -0.18 32.46
N ASN A 501 34.92 1.00 33.10
CA ASN A 501 35.45 2.23 32.53
C ASN A 501 36.90 2.42 33.01
N THR A 502 37.84 2.55 32.07
CA THR A 502 39.22 2.94 32.40
C THR A 502 39.52 4.28 31.75
N GLN A 503 39.67 5.33 32.57
CA GLN A 503 40.21 6.62 32.16
C GLN A 503 41.73 6.60 32.33
N VAL A 504 42.47 6.93 31.28
CA VAL A 504 43.89 7.30 31.40
C VAL A 504 44.03 8.73 30.90
N ILE A 505 44.35 9.64 31.82
CA ILE A 505 44.67 11.03 31.52
C ILE A 505 46.20 11.14 31.55
N THR A 506 46.81 11.47 30.42
CA THR A 506 48.21 11.93 30.38
C THR A 506 48.24 13.37 29.89
N SER A 507 48.85 14.22 30.70
CA SER A 507 49.04 15.64 30.43
C SER A 507 50.51 15.93 30.14
N THR A 508 50.77 16.57 29.02
CA THR A 508 51.95 17.43 28.81
C THR A 508 51.52 18.61 27.97
#